data_AF-A0A2N2IHW2-F1
#
_entry.id   AF-A0A2N2IHW2-F1
#
_cell.length_a   1.000
_cell.length_b   1.000
_cell.length_c   1.000
_cell.angle_alpha   90.00
_cell.angle_beta   90.00
_cell.angle_gamma   90.00
#
_symmetry.space_group_name_H-M   'P 1'
#
loop_
_entity.id
_entity.type
_entity.pdbx_description
1 polymer ?
#
loop_
_entity_poly.entity_id
_entity_poly.type
_entity_poly.pdbx_seq_one_letter_code
_entity_poly.pdbx_strand_id
1 'polypeptide(L)'
;MRIAAILTATVLLAALAACDPRPIYLYPDGGVPDSDTPDGDAADIDDDADADPPCIPPGVPEVCNGLDDDCDGVRDNGFNLQEDPSNCGTCGRICTLPNALTDCFEGDCRFLGCLPGFADLDPNLPGCEYPCPVYPSVPEDCNGVDDDCDGTADEPDELPTPPTGVCRTTAGTPCAGTTMVCASRGTPSVTTWYCNYAPEVEFDPRVPNGIALDETLCDGHDGDCDGVADEPYIDLGQACDNGLIGGCRDVGVRVCNPLTRLDTVCDLSVLPDPDPLAPREELCNGADDNCDGIVDNYDPADPAHVIDDMVHITHSGLDFYIYRYEASRPDATPSSSGASGARPCSRPMVLPWASVTYADALAACVRVGKRLCTAAEWQAACAGAEDRVYPYGDTYSPDSCNGVDADGIPGGSDDDVLLATGAMMQCVSSDGLFDLSGNLREWTDDLRGTTAMGDNVYVIRGGEFQTPWPGLTCAFDLSQAAGSVPLPTVGFRCCSDTAP
;
A
#
# COMPACT_ATOMS: atom_id res chain seq x y z
N MET A 1 -15.85 -18.01 27.27
CA MET A 1 -15.38 -17.56 28.60
C MET A 1 -16.07 -16.22 28.89
N ARG A 2 -16.51 -16.02 30.14
CA ARG A 2 -17.46 -15.01 30.67
C ARG A 2 -17.11 -13.55 30.30
N ILE A 3 -18.02 -12.73 29.77
CA ILE A 3 -19.04 -11.85 30.41
C ILE A 3 -18.48 -10.75 31.33
N ALA A 4 -18.92 -9.52 31.05
CA ALA A 4 -19.16 -8.33 31.91
C ALA A 4 -18.19 -7.15 31.71
N ALA A 5 -18.54 -5.86 31.74
CA ALA A 5 -19.79 -5.07 31.65
C ALA A 5 -19.50 -3.73 32.38
N ILE A 6 -19.79 -2.60 31.70
CA ILE A 6 -20.43 -1.36 32.22
C ILE A 6 -19.69 -0.54 33.31
N LEU A 7 -19.42 0.76 33.06
CA LEU A 7 -20.19 1.91 33.64
C LEU A 7 -19.54 3.27 33.36
N THR A 8 -20.37 4.14 32.78
CA THR A 8 -20.36 5.60 32.84
C THR A 8 -20.53 6.14 34.27
N ALA A 9 -19.89 7.25 34.63
CA ALA A 9 -20.44 8.22 35.58
C ALA A 9 -19.73 9.58 35.50
N THR A 10 -20.50 10.60 35.16
CA THR A 10 -20.25 12.03 35.40
C THR A 10 -20.59 12.42 36.85
N VAL A 11 -20.13 13.63 37.23
CA VAL A 11 -20.56 14.50 38.36
C VAL A 11 -19.75 14.37 39.68
N LEU A 12 -18.98 15.40 40.06
CA LEU A 12 -19.45 16.50 40.93
C LEU A 12 -18.36 17.56 41.20
N LEU A 13 -18.83 18.80 41.18
CA LEU A 13 -18.24 20.09 41.54
C LEU A 13 -17.99 20.21 43.06
N ALA A 14 -16.85 20.78 43.50
CA ALA A 14 -16.77 21.74 44.62
C ALA A 14 -15.33 22.18 44.96
N ALA A 15 -15.08 23.47 44.70
CA ALA A 15 -14.46 24.51 45.55
C ALA A 15 -13.09 24.32 46.24
N LEU A 16 -12.32 25.41 46.12
CA LEU A 16 -11.18 25.94 46.91
C LEU A 16 -9.91 26.00 46.04
N ALA A 17 -9.19 27.11 45.86
CA ALA A 17 -9.26 28.43 46.44
C ALA A 17 -8.66 29.43 45.44
N ALA A 18 -9.10 30.69 45.55
CA ALA A 18 -8.72 31.81 44.73
C ALA A 18 -7.26 32.25 44.92
N CYS A 19 -6.64 32.72 43.83
CA CYS A 19 -5.66 33.80 43.84
C CYS A 19 -5.62 34.40 42.43
N ASP A 20 -6.36 35.50 42.25
CA ASP A 20 -6.27 36.39 41.09
C ASP A 20 -5.48 37.62 41.53
N PRO A 21 -4.28 37.88 40.98
CA PRO A 21 -3.62 39.15 41.16
C PRO A 21 -3.91 40.05 39.96
N ARG A 22 -4.82 41.01 40.15
CA ARG A 22 -4.83 42.22 39.33
C ARG A 22 -4.67 43.48 40.17
N PRO A 23 -4.02 44.51 39.62
CA PRO A 23 -3.46 45.61 40.39
C PRO A 23 -4.52 46.67 40.71
N ILE A 24 -4.33 47.31 41.86
CA ILE A 24 -5.12 48.42 42.38
C ILE A 24 -4.53 49.73 41.84
N TYR A 25 -5.35 50.57 41.21
CA TYR A 25 -5.28 52.03 41.33
C TYR A 25 -6.65 52.65 40.97
N LEU A 26 -7.18 53.52 41.84
CA LEU A 26 -7.47 54.93 41.58
C LEU A 26 -8.43 55.53 42.64
N TYR A 27 -7.86 56.48 43.38
CA TYR A 27 -8.36 57.72 44.00
C TYR A 27 -9.59 57.82 44.93
N PRO A 28 -9.50 58.72 45.92
CA PRO A 28 -10.48 58.95 46.96
C PRO A 28 -11.46 60.07 46.58
N ASP A 29 -12.76 59.84 46.72
CA ASP A 29 -13.73 60.90 46.94
C ASP A 29 -14.99 60.31 47.58
N GLY A 30 -15.48 60.92 48.66
CA GLY A 30 -16.80 60.61 49.21
C GLY A 30 -16.90 60.53 50.73
N GLY A 31 -16.57 61.61 51.44
CA GLY A 31 -17.03 61.81 52.82
C GLY A 31 -18.28 62.69 52.84
N VAL A 32 -19.41 62.14 53.30
CA VAL A 32 -20.70 62.82 53.54
C VAL A 32 -20.93 62.99 55.06
N PRO A 33 -21.95 63.75 55.53
CA PRO A 33 -21.80 64.89 56.44
C PRO A 33 -22.02 64.52 57.92
N ASP A 34 -21.60 65.38 58.84
CA ASP A 34 -22.10 65.36 60.22
C ASP A 34 -22.77 66.69 60.58
N SER A 35 -23.98 66.55 61.08
CA SER A 35 -24.90 67.59 61.53
C SER A 35 -24.94 67.52 63.05
N ASP A 36 -24.69 68.65 63.73
CA ASP A 36 -25.66 69.22 64.69
C ASP A 36 -25.05 70.32 65.61
N THR A 37 -25.33 71.58 65.23
CA THR A 37 -25.88 72.65 66.10
C THR A 37 -24.97 73.34 67.17
N PRO A 38 -25.39 74.45 67.84
CA PRO A 38 -25.13 75.83 67.37
C PRO A 38 -24.84 76.87 68.49
N ASP A 39 -23.86 77.75 68.29
CA ASP A 39 -23.87 79.14 68.79
C ASP A 39 -23.00 79.95 67.82
N GLY A 40 -23.13 81.26 67.60
CA GLY A 40 -23.78 82.34 68.29
C GLY A 40 -22.93 83.57 67.98
N ASP A 41 -23.57 84.66 67.58
CA ASP A 41 -23.02 86.03 67.42
C ASP A 41 -22.25 86.31 66.10
N ALA A 42 -22.86 86.94 65.10
CA ALA A 42 -23.25 88.35 64.97
C ALA A 42 -22.09 89.32 64.65
N ALA A 43 -22.20 89.90 63.44
CA ALA A 43 -21.86 91.27 63.07
C ALA A 43 -20.37 91.72 62.99
N ASP A 44 -19.95 91.95 61.73
CA ASP A 44 -19.50 93.24 61.18
C ASP A 44 -18.08 93.80 61.49
N ILE A 45 -17.47 94.31 60.41
CA ILE A 45 -16.41 95.35 60.31
C ILE A 45 -14.91 94.92 60.17
N ASP A 46 -14.43 95.13 58.93
CA ASP A 46 -13.18 95.73 58.38
C ASP A 46 -11.72 95.27 58.66
N ASP A 47 -10.92 95.61 57.64
CA ASP A 47 -9.47 95.89 57.53
C ASP A 47 -8.39 94.78 57.63
N ASP A 48 -7.77 94.55 56.47
CA ASP A 48 -6.33 94.43 56.17
C ASP A 48 -5.39 93.79 57.21
N ALA A 49 -4.82 92.62 56.84
CA ALA A 49 -3.38 92.35 56.98
C ALA A 49 -2.99 91.05 56.25
N ASP A 50 -2.15 91.20 55.23
CA ASP A 50 -1.28 90.13 54.73
C ASP A 50 -0.45 89.58 55.91
N ALA A 51 -0.66 88.32 56.27
CA ALA A 51 0.18 87.62 57.23
C ALA A 51 1.42 87.08 56.49
N ASP A 52 2.58 87.66 56.77
CA ASP A 52 3.88 87.16 56.32
C ASP A 52 4.08 85.67 56.74
N PRO A 53 4.69 84.83 55.88
CA PRO A 53 5.08 83.46 56.20
C PRO A 53 5.94 83.31 57.48
N PRO A 54 5.80 82.19 58.24
CA PRO A 54 6.70 81.89 59.36
C PRO A 54 8.10 81.47 58.87
N CYS A 55 9.16 82.14 59.35
CA CYS A 55 10.56 81.81 59.07
C CYS A 55 11.19 80.82 60.09
N ILE A 56 12.16 79.98 59.67
CA ILE A 56 13.01 79.17 60.55
C ILE A 56 14.25 79.98 60.99
N PRO A 57 14.71 79.94 62.27
CA PRO A 57 15.86 80.73 62.73
C PRO A 57 17.15 80.51 61.89
N PRO A 58 17.90 81.57 61.54
CA PRO A 58 18.93 81.54 60.49
C PRO A 58 20.15 80.66 60.83
N GLY A 59 20.62 79.91 59.84
CA GLY A 59 21.89 79.17 59.93
C GLY A 59 22.08 77.99 58.97
N VAL A 60 21.12 77.68 58.09
CA VAL A 60 21.21 76.63 57.08
C VAL A 60 20.94 77.22 55.69
N PRO A 61 21.56 76.70 54.61
CA PRO A 61 21.17 77.03 53.24
C PRO A 61 19.72 76.61 52.96
N GLU A 62 19.02 77.36 52.11
CA GLU A 62 17.66 77.04 51.61
C GLU A 62 17.52 75.57 51.20
N VAL A 63 16.43 74.93 51.62
CA VAL A 63 16.04 73.58 51.15
C VAL A 63 14.61 73.61 50.63
N CYS A 64 14.30 72.89 49.54
CA CYS A 64 12.97 72.87 48.94
C CYS A 64 11.91 72.23 49.86
N ASN A 65 11.40 72.98 50.84
CA ASN A 65 10.48 72.50 51.86
C ASN A 65 9.26 73.42 52.03
N GLY A 66 9.16 74.52 51.28
CA GLY A 66 8.04 75.47 51.34
C GLY A 66 8.17 76.51 52.45
N LEU A 67 9.30 76.58 53.15
CA LEU A 67 9.60 77.50 54.24
C LEU A 67 10.71 78.47 53.79
N ASP A 68 10.84 79.58 54.50
CA ASP A 68 11.95 80.52 54.35
C ASP A 68 12.98 80.08 55.40
N ASP A 69 14.03 79.37 54.97
CA ASP A 69 15.01 78.72 55.85
C ASP A 69 16.15 79.69 56.23
N ASP A 70 16.40 80.71 55.41
CA ASP A 70 17.43 81.73 55.62
C ASP A 70 16.90 83.11 56.06
N CYS A 71 15.57 83.26 56.19
CA CYS A 71 14.85 84.46 56.63
C CYS A 71 15.06 85.69 55.75
N ASP A 72 15.27 85.52 54.46
CA ASP A 72 15.42 86.64 53.54
C ASP A 72 14.09 87.17 52.96
N GLY A 73 12.97 86.56 53.34
CA GLY A 73 11.62 86.95 52.95
C GLY A 73 11.14 86.31 51.65
N VAL A 74 11.93 85.41 51.04
CA VAL A 74 11.56 84.68 49.82
C VAL A 74 11.76 83.18 50.04
N ARG A 75 10.65 82.44 50.16
CA ARG A 75 10.68 80.98 50.32
C ARG A 75 11.38 80.28 49.16
N ASP A 76 12.16 79.24 49.49
CA ASP A 76 12.73 78.28 48.54
C ASP A 76 13.52 78.97 47.40
N ASN A 77 14.38 79.93 47.76
CA ASN A 77 15.15 80.72 46.79
C ASN A 77 16.57 80.16 46.56
N GLY A 78 17.32 80.72 45.61
CA GLY A 78 18.72 80.34 45.39
C GLY A 78 18.97 79.02 44.64
N PHE A 79 17.92 78.28 44.27
CA PHE A 79 18.03 77.07 43.44
C PHE A 79 18.20 77.38 41.95
N ASN A 80 19.02 76.59 41.25
CA ASN A 80 19.11 76.69 39.79
C ASN A 80 17.91 75.98 39.15
N LEU A 81 16.80 76.71 39.02
CA LEU A 81 15.58 76.17 38.43
C LEU A 81 15.69 75.91 36.93
N GLN A 82 16.77 76.33 36.25
CA GLN A 82 16.88 76.22 34.80
C GLN A 82 17.68 75.01 34.31
N GLU A 83 18.65 74.55 35.10
CA GLU A 83 19.58 73.48 34.69
C GLU A 83 19.77 72.39 35.76
N ASP A 84 19.22 72.53 36.98
CA ASP A 84 19.34 71.49 38.00
C ASP A 84 18.24 70.41 37.82
N PRO A 85 18.60 69.15 37.49
CA PRO A 85 17.63 68.06 37.35
C PRO A 85 16.87 67.72 38.63
N SER A 86 17.33 68.18 39.79
CA SER A 86 16.65 67.96 41.09
C SER A 86 15.63 69.06 41.43
N ASN A 87 15.66 70.19 40.73
CA ASN A 87 14.88 71.41 41.03
C ASN A 87 14.32 72.08 39.77
N CYS A 88 13.94 71.30 38.75
CA CYS A 88 13.69 71.82 37.41
C CYS A 88 12.35 72.57 37.28
N GLY A 89 12.41 73.86 36.95
CA GLY A 89 11.26 74.77 36.81
C GLY A 89 10.61 75.19 38.13
N THR A 90 10.69 74.34 39.14
CA THR A 90 10.19 74.55 40.50
C THR A 90 11.04 73.75 41.47
N CYS A 91 11.23 74.28 42.67
CA CYS A 91 11.95 73.61 43.75
C CYS A 91 11.45 72.17 43.97
N GLY A 92 12.35 71.20 44.10
CA GLY A 92 12.04 69.80 44.39
C GLY A 92 11.43 69.01 43.22
N ARG A 93 11.24 69.60 42.03
CA ARG A 93 10.81 68.88 40.84
C ARG A 93 11.99 68.13 40.23
N ILE A 94 12.09 66.85 40.57
CA ILE A 94 13.09 65.95 40.00
C ILE A 94 12.63 65.46 38.63
N CYS A 95 13.42 65.71 37.60
CA CYS A 95 13.20 65.12 36.29
C CYS A 95 13.48 63.62 36.38
N THR A 96 12.42 62.81 36.36
CA THR A 96 12.51 61.35 36.32
C THR A 96 11.47 60.81 35.33
N LEU A 97 11.93 59.97 34.42
CA LEU A 97 11.08 59.21 33.51
C LEU A 97 11.45 57.72 33.63
N PRO A 98 10.47 56.80 33.56
CA PRO A 98 10.75 55.36 33.60
C PRO A 98 11.76 54.95 32.52
N ASN A 99 12.83 54.26 32.93
CA ASN A 99 13.89 53.73 32.07
C ASN A 99 14.53 54.71 31.07
N ALA A 100 14.53 56.01 31.37
CA ALA A 100 15.04 57.04 30.48
C ALA A 100 16.06 57.95 31.18
N LEU A 101 16.99 58.49 30.38
CA LEU A 101 17.87 59.58 30.77
C LEU A 101 17.12 60.90 30.58
N THR A 102 17.17 61.75 31.60
CA THR A 102 16.50 63.06 31.58
C THR A 102 17.44 64.14 32.08
N ASP A 103 17.15 65.38 31.70
CA ASP A 103 17.90 66.58 32.09
C ASP A 103 16.96 67.75 32.33
N CYS A 104 17.44 68.81 32.98
CA CYS A 104 16.72 70.07 33.10
C CYS A 104 17.27 71.10 32.11
N PHE A 105 16.41 71.69 31.29
CA PHE A 105 16.82 72.76 30.38
C PHE A 105 15.75 73.84 30.30
N GLU A 106 16.14 75.09 30.56
CA GLU A 106 15.24 76.27 30.60
C GLU A 106 14.05 76.10 31.56
N GLY A 107 14.19 75.27 32.58
CA GLY A 107 13.15 75.00 33.58
C GLY A 107 12.15 73.91 33.20
N ASP A 108 12.37 73.21 32.09
CA ASP A 108 11.58 72.06 31.68
C ASP A 108 12.39 70.77 31.68
N CYS A 109 11.76 69.68 32.14
CA CYS A 109 12.36 68.35 32.11
C CYS A 109 12.42 67.83 30.66
N ARG A 110 13.63 67.59 30.16
CA ARG A 110 13.87 67.10 28.81
C ARG A 110 14.24 65.62 28.83
N PHE A 111 13.65 64.86 27.90
CA PHE A 111 14.09 63.51 27.57
C PHE A 111 15.41 63.57 26.77
N LEU A 112 16.43 62.82 27.21
CA LEU A 112 17.71 62.71 26.50
C LEU A 112 17.83 61.44 25.67
N GLY A 113 17.11 60.38 26.04
CA GLY A 113 17.17 59.06 25.41
C GLY A 113 16.90 57.95 26.42
N CYS A 114 16.79 56.72 25.94
CA CYS A 114 16.57 55.56 26.80
C CYS A 114 17.82 55.11 27.56
N LEU A 115 17.60 54.46 28.70
CA LEU A 115 18.66 53.70 29.37
C LEU A 115 19.08 52.48 28.52
N PRO A 116 20.33 52.00 28.66
CA PRO A 116 20.78 50.76 28.04
C PRO A 116 19.78 49.60 28.21
N GLY A 117 19.36 48.98 27.10
CA GLY A 117 18.40 47.88 27.07
C GLY A 117 16.93 48.29 27.03
N PHE A 118 16.61 49.56 26.83
CA PHE A 118 15.24 50.05 26.69
C PHE A 118 15.03 50.87 25.41
N ALA A 119 13.84 50.79 24.85
CA ALA A 119 13.38 51.61 23.72
C ALA A 119 12.04 52.30 24.04
N ASP A 120 11.78 53.38 23.33
CA ASP A 120 10.54 54.17 23.37
C ASP A 120 9.78 53.90 22.07
N LEU A 121 8.68 53.13 22.16
CA LEU A 121 7.85 52.70 21.03
C LEU A 121 6.57 53.53 20.91
N ASP A 122 6.07 54.08 22.02
CA ASP A 122 4.95 55.01 22.07
C ASP A 122 5.39 56.37 22.60
N PRO A 123 5.64 57.35 21.71
CA PRO A 123 6.04 58.71 22.09
C PRO A 123 5.04 59.46 22.98
N ASN A 124 3.82 58.93 23.17
CA ASN A 124 2.81 59.51 24.05
C ASN A 124 2.89 58.98 25.49
N LEU A 125 3.62 57.89 25.72
CA LEU A 125 3.89 57.34 27.04
C LEU A 125 5.19 57.93 27.60
N PRO A 126 5.19 58.53 28.79
CA PRO A 126 6.42 59.07 29.35
C PRO A 126 7.43 57.98 29.71
N GLY A 127 8.62 58.01 29.10
CA GLY A 127 9.74 57.13 29.42
C GLY A 127 10.14 56.22 28.26
N CYS A 128 10.78 55.10 28.59
CA CYS A 128 11.09 54.02 27.64
C CYS A 128 10.49 52.72 28.17
N GLU A 129 9.36 52.33 27.61
CA GLU A 129 8.51 51.26 28.09
C GLU A 129 8.93 49.88 27.58
N TYR A 130 9.68 49.80 26.48
CA TYR A 130 10.01 48.53 25.84
C TYR A 130 11.36 47.99 26.34
N PRO A 131 11.38 46.87 27.10
CA PRO A 131 12.63 46.21 27.49
C PRO A 131 13.15 45.40 26.31
N CYS A 132 14.23 45.87 25.69
CA CYS A 132 14.73 45.21 24.50
C CYS A 132 15.34 43.84 24.83
N PRO A 133 14.98 42.78 24.09
CA PRO A 133 15.57 41.45 24.26
C PRO A 133 17.08 41.41 24.00
N VAL A 134 17.61 42.30 23.15
CA VAL A 134 19.02 42.35 22.73
C VAL A 134 19.61 43.73 22.98
N TYR A 135 20.84 43.79 23.53
CA TYR A 135 21.55 45.05 23.73
C TYR A 135 23.08 44.90 23.55
N PRO A 136 23.75 45.77 22.76
CA PRO A 136 23.16 46.81 21.89
C PRO A 136 22.28 46.20 20.79
N SER A 137 21.31 46.96 20.28
CA SER A 137 20.45 46.48 19.20
C SER A 137 21.26 46.18 17.95
N VAL A 138 20.82 45.15 17.21
CA VAL A 138 21.44 44.68 15.97
C VAL A 138 20.35 44.53 14.92
N PRO A 139 20.69 44.45 13.62
CA PRO A 139 19.68 44.16 12.60
C PRO A 139 18.98 42.84 12.86
N GLU A 140 17.69 42.78 12.54
CA GLU A 140 16.84 41.59 12.63
C GLU A 140 17.52 40.35 12.03
N ASP A 141 17.35 39.22 12.72
CA ASP A 141 17.69 37.89 12.24
C ASP A 141 16.52 36.94 12.50
N CYS A 142 16.40 35.87 11.70
CA CYS A 142 15.31 34.91 11.85
C CYS A 142 15.55 33.99 13.06
N ASN A 143 15.23 34.47 14.27
CA ASN A 143 15.52 33.79 15.52
C ASN A 143 14.37 33.87 16.55
N GLY A 144 13.27 34.58 16.26
CA GLY A 144 12.14 34.74 17.18
C GLY A 144 12.34 35.82 18.24
N VAL A 145 13.32 36.69 18.07
CA VAL A 145 13.72 37.75 19.00
C VAL A 145 13.69 39.07 18.24
N ASP A 146 13.14 40.09 18.88
CA ASP A 146 13.26 41.48 18.42
C ASP A 146 14.69 41.96 18.72
N ASP A 147 15.52 41.96 17.68
CA ASP A 147 16.94 42.26 17.71
C ASP A 147 17.20 43.77 17.59
N ASP A 148 16.32 44.49 16.89
CA ASP A 148 16.48 45.91 16.58
C ASP A 148 15.70 46.86 17.52
N CYS A 149 14.86 46.26 18.37
CA CYS A 149 14.05 46.85 19.42
C CYS A 149 12.85 47.69 18.94
N ASP A 150 12.26 47.39 17.77
CA ASP A 150 11.12 48.14 17.23
C ASP A 150 9.74 47.67 17.74
N GLY A 151 9.70 46.60 18.53
CA GLY A 151 8.51 46.03 19.15
C GLY A 151 7.84 44.93 18.35
N THR A 152 8.37 44.61 17.18
CA THR A 152 8.03 43.43 16.39
C THR A 152 9.27 42.54 16.26
N ALA A 153 9.07 41.26 15.92
CA ALA A 153 10.19 40.32 15.81
C ALA A 153 10.11 39.63 14.45
N ASP A 154 11.27 39.48 13.80
CA ASP A 154 11.45 38.83 12.51
C ASP A 154 10.65 39.48 11.35
N GLU A 155 10.68 40.80 11.19
CA GLU A 155 9.96 41.54 10.14
C GLU A 155 10.44 41.12 8.73
N PRO A 156 9.54 40.69 7.83
CA PRO A 156 9.94 40.21 6.51
C PRO A 156 10.78 41.18 5.67
N ASP A 157 10.59 42.49 5.87
CA ASP A 157 11.30 43.53 5.12
C ASP A 157 12.69 43.86 5.70
N GLU A 158 12.98 43.39 6.92
CA GLU A 158 14.21 43.71 7.67
C GLU A 158 15.11 42.48 7.89
N LEU A 159 14.56 41.28 7.68
CA LEU A 159 15.30 40.02 7.72
C LEU A 159 16.47 39.94 6.72
N PRO A 160 17.52 39.19 7.06
CA PRO A 160 18.66 38.98 6.17
C PRO A 160 18.28 38.10 4.98
N THR A 161 19.12 38.11 3.94
CA THR A 161 18.93 37.19 2.82
C THR A 161 18.95 35.73 3.28
N PRO A 162 17.97 34.90 2.89
CA PRO A 162 17.90 33.51 3.34
C PRO A 162 19.16 32.72 2.97
N PRO A 163 19.57 31.75 3.81
CA PRO A 163 20.67 30.83 3.49
C PRO A 163 20.45 30.12 2.15
N THR A 164 21.53 29.91 1.38
CA THR A 164 21.47 29.19 0.10
C THR A 164 22.03 27.77 0.26
N GLY A 165 21.51 26.84 -0.54
CA GLY A 165 21.98 25.44 -0.55
C GLY A 165 21.51 24.59 0.63
N VAL A 166 20.59 25.09 1.47
CA VAL A 166 20.00 24.34 2.59
C VAL A 166 18.86 23.44 2.13
N CYS A 167 18.01 23.92 1.22
CA CYS A 167 16.88 23.16 0.70
C CYS A 167 17.25 22.35 -0.54
N ARG A 168 16.72 21.12 -0.63
CA ARG A 168 16.75 20.33 -1.86
C ARG A 168 15.81 20.97 -2.89
N THR A 169 16.25 21.08 -4.13
CA THR A 169 15.51 21.73 -5.22
C THR A 169 15.58 20.95 -6.53
N THR A 170 15.56 19.61 -6.42
CA THR A 170 15.67 18.70 -7.57
C THR A 170 14.60 19.01 -8.60
N ALA A 171 15.02 19.26 -9.84
CA ALA A 171 14.11 19.61 -10.93
C ALA A 171 13.27 18.40 -11.36
N GLY A 172 11.98 18.62 -11.60
CA GLY A 172 11.04 17.55 -11.97
C GLY A 172 10.40 16.83 -10.78
N THR A 173 10.82 17.15 -9.57
CA THR A 173 10.25 16.63 -8.32
C THR A 173 9.42 17.72 -7.62
N PRO A 174 8.62 17.38 -6.60
CA PRO A 174 7.91 18.37 -5.79
C PRO A 174 8.83 19.41 -5.12
N CYS A 175 10.13 19.13 -5.00
CA CYS A 175 11.11 20.03 -4.39
C CYS A 175 11.58 21.19 -5.30
N ALA A 176 11.40 21.12 -6.62
CA ALA A 176 12.05 22.00 -7.60
C ALA A 176 11.91 23.51 -7.33
N GLY A 177 10.80 23.94 -6.72
CA GLY A 177 10.48 25.35 -6.44
C GLY A 177 10.65 25.79 -4.98
N THR A 178 11.28 24.96 -4.14
CA THR A 178 11.34 25.21 -2.69
C THR A 178 12.11 26.48 -2.37
N THR A 179 11.53 27.32 -1.52
CA THR A 179 12.14 28.54 -0.98
C THR A 179 12.22 28.45 0.53
N MET A 180 13.13 29.22 1.14
CA MET A 180 13.21 29.34 2.60
C MET A 180 12.25 30.41 3.10
N VAL A 181 11.64 30.15 4.25
CA VAL A 181 10.77 31.08 4.97
C VAL A 181 11.22 31.16 6.41
N CYS A 182 11.21 32.37 6.98
CA CYS A 182 11.35 32.53 8.42
C CYS A 182 10.03 32.12 9.09
N ALA A 183 10.07 31.12 9.96
CA ALA A 183 8.87 30.62 10.62
C ALA A 183 9.22 29.94 11.95
N SER A 184 8.23 29.86 12.85
CA SER A 184 8.32 29.06 14.07
C SER A 184 7.68 27.69 13.85
N ARG A 185 8.44 26.60 14.06
CA ARG A 185 7.93 25.22 13.94
C ARG A 185 8.34 24.36 15.15
N GLY A 186 7.62 23.26 15.38
CA GLY A 186 7.93 22.26 16.41
C GLY A 186 7.38 22.56 17.81
N THR A 187 7.66 21.65 18.75
CA THR A 187 7.27 21.75 20.17
C THR A 187 8.45 21.30 21.07
N PRO A 188 9.14 22.20 21.79
CA PRO A 188 8.92 23.66 21.81
C PRO A 188 9.19 24.30 20.44
N SER A 189 8.49 25.40 20.16
CA SER A 189 8.63 26.12 18.90
C SER A 189 10.03 26.73 18.79
N VAL A 190 10.68 26.52 17.66
CA VAL A 190 11.95 27.17 17.30
C VAL A 190 11.68 28.03 16.08
N THR A 191 12.05 29.31 16.14
CA THR A 191 12.02 30.21 14.99
C THR A 191 13.37 30.16 14.30
N THR A 192 13.36 29.82 13.01
CA THR A 192 14.54 29.83 12.16
C THR A 192 14.14 29.73 10.69
N TRP A 193 15.13 29.73 9.79
CA TRP A 193 14.92 29.52 8.37
C TRP A 193 14.51 28.08 8.07
N TYR A 194 13.27 27.91 7.60
CA TYR A 194 12.73 26.61 7.20
C TYR A 194 12.53 26.52 5.69
N CYS A 195 12.79 25.35 5.14
CA CYS A 195 12.41 25.01 3.77
C CYS A 195 10.89 24.86 3.67
N ASN A 196 10.29 25.61 2.75
CA ASN A 196 8.86 25.57 2.46
C ASN A 196 8.55 24.56 1.37
N TYR A 197 8.82 23.28 1.65
CA TYR A 197 8.51 22.20 0.71
C TYR A 197 6.99 22.05 0.53
N ALA A 198 6.60 21.53 -0.63
CA ALA A 198 5.21 21.23 -0.94
C ALA A 198 4.68 20.07 -0.07
N PRO A 199 3.35 19.92 0.09
CA PRO A 199 2.76 18.85 0.89
C PRO A 199 3.10 17.43 0.43
N GLU A 200 3.48 17.26 -0.83
CA GLU A 200 3.87 15.98 -1.44
C GLU A 200 5.30 15.55 -1.04
N VAL A 201 6.10 16.44 -0.42
CA VAL A 201 7.43 16.09 0.09
C VAL A 201 7.30 15.43 1.46
N GLU A 202 7.91 14.27 1.62
CA GLU A 202 7.93 13.53 2.87
C GLU A 202 9.01 14.07 3.81
N PHE A 203 8.61 14.62 4.95
CA PHE A 203 9.53 15.24 5.90
C PHE A 203 10.06 14.25 6.95
N ASP A 204 11.36 14.31 7.27
CA ASP A 204 11.90 13.68 8.47
C ASP A 204 11.89 14.68 9.65
N PRO A 205 10.99 14.50 10.65
CA PRO A 205 10.90 15.43 11.78
C PRO A 205 12.14 15.43 12.69
N ARG A 206 13.08 14.50 12.52
CA ARG A 206 14.30 14.40 13.33
C ARG A 206 15.42 15.32 12.85
N VAL A 207 15.34 15.77 11.60
CA VAL A 207 16.38 16.59 10.96
C VAL A 207 15.75 17.93 10.57
N PRO A 208 16.26 19.07 11.06
CA PRO A 208 15.80 20.38 10.63
C PRO A 208 15.92 20.52 9.10
N ASN A 209 14.84 20.90 8.43
CA ASN A 209 14.75 20.93 6.96
C ASN A 209 15.01 19.59 6.26
N GLY A 210 14.94 18.49 7.00
CA GLY A 210 15.15 17.14 6.50
C GLY A 210 13.95 16.63 5.72
N ILE A 211 14.25 16.09 4.55
CA ILE A 211 13.35 15.23 3.80
C ILE A 211 13.65 13.79 4.22
N ALA A 212 12.65 12.91 4.17
CA ALA A 212 12.84 11.47 4.28
C ALA A 212 13.93 10.99 3.33
N LEU A 213 14.66 9.94 3.73
CA LEU A 213 15.73 9.38 2.91
C LEU A 213 15.21 8.38 1.88
N ASP A 214 14.14 7.66 2.27
CA ASP A 214 13.42 6.75 1.42
C ASP A 214 11.95 7.18 1.49
N GLU A 215 11.27 7.17 0.36
CA GLU A 215 9.83 7.38 0.28
C GLU A 215 9.05 6.32 1.10
N THR A 216 7.93 6.73 1.70
CA THR A 216 7.06 5.82 2.46
C THR A 216 5.68 5.68 1.86
N LEU A 217 5.31 6.54 0.92
CA LEU A 217 4.04 6.51 0.21
C LEU A 217 4.22 6.04 -1.25
N CYS A 218 3.27 5.24 -1.73
CA CYS A 218 3.09 4.96 -3.14
C CYS A 218 1.97 5.87 -3.64
N ASP A 219 2.30 7.05 -4.12
CA ASP A 219 1.31 8.05 -4.54
C ASP A 219 1.63 8.75 -5.87
N GLY A 220 2.70 8.33 -6.54
CA GLY A 220 3.11 8.86 -7.83
C GLY A 220 3.90 10.16 -7.73
N HIS A 221 4.19 10.63 -6.51
CA HIS A 221 5.10 11.74 -6.28
C HIS A 221 6.50 11.21 -5.95
N ASP A 222 7.45 12.13 -5.91
CA ASP A 222 8.83 11.85 -5.52
C ASP A 222 9.04 12.55 -4.19
N GLY A 223 8.59 11.88 -3.12
CA GLY A 223 8.48 12.42 -1.77
C GLY A 223 9.82 12.67 -1.12
N ASP A 224 10.87 11.94 -1.49
CA ASP A 224 12.24 12.18 -1.02
C ASP A 224 13.05 13.10 -1.96
N CYS A 225 12.53 13.39 -3.16
CA CYS A 225 13.09 14.29 -4.16
C CYS A 225 14.45 13.84 -4.72
N ASP A 226 14.69 12.53 -4.84
CA ASP A 226 15.93 11.98 -5.41
C ASP A 226 15.89 11.87 -6.96
N GLY A 227 14.71 12.05 -7.55
CA GLY A 227 14.44 11.98 -8.99
C GLY A 227 13.66 10.75 -9.43
N VAL A 228 13.30 9.83 -8.52
CA VAL A 228 12.56 8.60 -8.82
C VAL A 228 11.35 8.49 -7.88
N ALA A 229 10.15 8.53 -8.47
CA ALA A 229 8.90 8.34 -7.74
C ALA A 229 8.65 6.87 -7.38
N ASP A 230 8.12 6.64 -6.18
CA ASP A 230 7.66 5.38 -5.60
C ASP A 230 8.72 4.25 -5.65
N GLU A 231 10.02 4.58 -5.63
CA GLU A 231 11.10 3.62 -5.85
C GLU A 231 11.21 2.45 -4.84
N PRO A 232 10.76 2.55 -3.57
CA PRO A 232 10.74 1.41 -2.67
C PRO A 232 9.75 0.32 -3.10
N TYR A 233 8.78 0.66 -3.95
CA TYR A 233 7.74 -0.23 -4.46
C TYR A 233 8.20 -0.95 -5.73
N ILE A 234 9.13 -1.89 -5.56
CA ILE A 234 9.82 -2.59 -6.65
C ILE A 234 8.91 -3.34 -7.63
N ASP A 235 7.68 -3.69 -7.23
CA ASP A 235 6.72 -4.39 -8.07
C ASP A 235 5.81 -3.45 -8.86
N LEU A 236 5.88 -2.13 -8.63
CA LEU A 236 5.12 -1.13 -9.37
C LEU A 236 5.42 -1.24 -10.88
N GLY A 237 4.36 -1.29 -11.69
CA GLY A 237 4.47 -1.47 -13.14
C GLY A 237 4.75 -2.92 -13.59
N GLN A 238 4.98 -3.87 -12.69
CA GLN A 238 5.15 -5.27 -13.05
C GLN A 238 3.81 -5.93 -13.42
N ALA A 239 3.87 -6.96 -14.26
CA ALA A 239 2.69 -7.78 -14.57
C ALA A 239 2.22 -8.56 -13.34
N CYS A 240 0.91 -8.70 -13.19
CA CYS A 240 0.27 -9.46 -12.13
C CYS A 240 -0.98 -10.18 -12.67
N ASP A 241 -1.60 -11.03 -11.86
CA ASP A 241 -2.87 -11.68 -12.17
C ASP A 241 -3.72 -11.86 -10.92
N ASN A 242 -4.97 -12.29 -11.11
CA ASN A 242 -5.92 -12.58 -10.04
C ASN A 242 -5.68 -13.92 -9.33
N GLY A 243 -4.59 -14.64 -9.66
CA GLY A 243 -4.26 -15.95 -9.12
C GLY A 243 -5.17 -17.10 -9.57
N LEU A 244 -6.11 -16.86 -10.49
CA LEU A 244 -6.94 -17.92 -11.08
C LEU A 244 -6.18 -18.64 -12.21
N ILE A 245 -6.74 -19.76 -12.65
CA ILE A 245 -6.13 -20.66 -13.63
C ILE A 245 -7.03 -20.71 -14.88
N GLY A 246 -6.45 -21.08 -16.02
CA GLY A 246 -7.22 -21.35 -17.24
C GLY A 246 -7.88 -20.11 -17.83
N GLY A 247 -9.11 -20.26 -18.31
CA GLY A 247 -9.86 -19.17 -18.96
C GLY A 247 -10.34 -18.08 -17.99
N CYS A 248 -10.22 -18.32 -16.70
CA CYS A 248 -10.65 -17.44 -15.61
C CYS A 248 -9.51 -16.53 -15.11
N ARG A 249 -8.28 -16.82 -15.52
CA ARG A 249 -7.11 -16.03 -15.18
C ARG A 249 -7.21 -14.66 -15.85
N ASP A 250 -7.29 -13.63 -15.02
CA ASP A 250 -7.25 -12.24 -15.43
C ASP A 250 -5.86 -11.68 -15.19
N VAL A 251 -5.36 -10.84 -16.10
CA VAL A 251 -4.01 -10.28 -16.03
C VAL A 251 -4.07 -8.78 -15.88
N GLY A 252 -3.10 -8.21 -15.17
CA GLY A 252 -3.08 -6.81 -14.83
C GLY A 252 -1.68 -6.25 -14.68
N VAL A 253 -1.62 -5.00 -14.20
CA VAL A 253 -0.39 -4.32 -13.83
C VAL A 253 -0.45 -3.89 -12.37
N ARG A 254 0.67 -3.98 -11.67
CA ARG A 254 0.80 -3.45 -10.31
C ARG A 254 0.75 -1.92 -10.33
N VAL A 255 -0.17 -1.36 -9.57
CA VAL A 255 -0.34 0.09 -9.36
C VAL A 255 -0.31 0.40 -7.87
N CYS A 256 -0.02 1.65 -7.52
CA CYS A 256 -0.17 2.10 -6.14
C CYS A 256 -1.60 1.90 -5.64
N ASN A 257 -1.75 1.41 -4.41
CA ASN A 257 -3.06 1.24 -3.79
C ASN A 257 -3.70 2.62 -3.54
N PRO A 258 -4.81 2.95 -4.23
CA PRO A 258 -5.40 4.29 -4.15
C PRO A 258 -6.03 4.60 -2.79
N LEU A 259 -6.25 3.58 -1.94
CA LEU A 259 -6.87 3.75 -0.63
C LEU A 259 -5.85 3.97 0.47
N THR A 260 -4.78 3.18 0.49
CA THR A 260 -3.78 3.16 1.56
C THR A 260 -2.54 3.95 1.20
N ARG A 261 -2.10 3.93 -0.07
CA ARG A 261 -0.80 4.44 -0.53
C ARG A 261 0.41 3.83 0.19
N LEU A 262 0.26 2.66 0.81
CA LEU A 262 1.33 1.99 1.56
C LEU A 262 1.73 0.65 0.96
N ASP A 263 1.13 0.30 -0.17
CA ASP A 263 1.27 -0.98 -0.86
C ASP A 263 0.83 -0.83 -2.32
N THR A 264 1.14 -1.83 -3.13
CA THR A 264 0.70 -1.95 -4.52
C THR A 264 -0.40 -3.00 -4.64
N VAL A 265 -1.36 -2.75 -5.53
CA VAL A 265 -2.45 -3.67 -5.87
C VAL A 265 -2.38 -4.04 -7.34
N CYS A 266 -2.90 -5.22 -7.69
CA CYS A 266 -3.02 -5.61 -9.09
C CYS A 266 -4.24 -4.92 -9.70
N ASP A 267 -4.01 -4.02 -10.67
CA ASP A 267 -5.06 -3.44 -11.50
C ASP A 267 -5.37 -4.39 -12.66
N LEU A 268 -6.48 -5.09 -12.52
CA LEU A 268 -7.00 -6.04 -13.51
C LEU A 268 -7.88 -5.38 -14.58
N SER A 269 -8.03 -4.05 -14.58
CA SER A 269 -8.76 -3.37 -15.65
C SER A 269 -7.99 -3.32 -16.98
N VAL A 270 -6.78 -3.87 -17.01
CA VAL A 270 -5.95 -3.96 -18.21
C VAL A 270 -6.40 -5.15 -19.04
N LEU A 271 -6.92 -4.86 -20.24
CA LEU A 271 -7.29 -5.90 -21.19
C LEU A 271 -6.11 -6.83 -21.54
N PRO A 272 -6.35 -8.13 -21.76
CA PRO A 272 -7.67 -8.76 -21.94
C PRO A 272 -8.32 -9.27 -20.65
N ASP A 273 -9.52 -8.79 -20.35
CA ASP A 273 -10.37 -9.34 -19.29
C ASP A 273 -10.77 -10.80 -19.61
N PRO A 274 -10.98 -11.66 -18.60
CA PRO A 274 -11.51 -13.00 -18.80
C PRO A 274 -12.89 -12.94 -19.44
N ASP A 275 -13.23 -13.96 -20.23
CA ASP A 275 -14.51 -14.00 -20.96
C ASP A 275 -15.68 -13.89 -19.96
N PRO A 276 -16.48 -12.80 -20.02
CA PRO A 276 -17.59 -12.57 -19.08
C PRO A 276 -18.74 -13.59 -19.22
N LEU A 277 -18.64 -14.58 -20.12
CA LEU A 277 -19.60 -15.66 -20.33
C LEU A 277 -19.24 -16.99 -19.65
N ALA A 278 -18.21 -17.06 -18.81
CA ALA A 278 -17.94 -18.23 -17.98
C ALA A 278 -19.07 -18.44 -16.95
N PRO A 279 -19.90 -19.48 -17.12
CA PRO A 279 -19.41 -20.84 -17.30
C PRO A 279 -19.71 -21.41 -18.70
N ARG A 280 -18.66 -21.91 -19.34
CA ARG A 280 -18.74 -22.79 -20.51
C ARG A 280 -18.64 -24.26 -20.07
N GLU A 281 -18.88 -25.18 -21.00
CA GLU A 281 -18.62 -26.61 -20.76
C GLU A 281 -17.14 -26.81 -20.38
N GLU A 282 -16.89 -27.57 -19.32
CA GLU A 282 -15.54 -27.93 -18.90
C GLU A 282 -14.94 -28.92 -19.90
N LEU A 283 -13.79 -28.57 -20.49
CA LEU A 283 -13.09 -29.44 -21.41
C LEU A 283 -11.94 -30.11 -20.68
N CYS A 284 -11.57 -31.31 -21.09
CA CYS A 284 -10.35 -31.97 -20.60
C CYS A 284 -9.12 -31.36 -21.28
N ASN A 285 -8.68 -30.16 -20.89
CA ASN A 285 -7.62 -29.41 -21.57
C ASN A 285 -6.56 -28.81 -20.62
N GLY A 286 -6.63 -29.10 -19.32
CA GLY A 286 -5.69 -28.57 -18.34
C GLY A 286 -6.00 -27.13 -17.90
N ALA A 287 -7.18 -26.60 -18.24
CA ALA A 287 -7.65 -25.29 -17.86
C ALA A 287 -8.98 -25.40 -17.09
N ASP A 288 -9.17 -24.51 -16.12
CA ASP A 288 -10.49 -24.27 -15.53
C ASP A 288 -11.27 -23.43 -16.56
N ASP A 289 -12.22 -24.06 -17.24
CA ASP A 289 -12.97 -23.46 -18.32
C ASP A 289 -14.30 -22.86 -17.81
N ASN A 290 -14.85 -23.41 -16.73
CA ASN A 290 -16.13 -23.02 -16.15
C ASN A 290 -16.02 -22.06 -14.94
N CYS A 291 -14.81 -21.77 -14.46
CA CYS A 291 -14.48 -20.90 -13.33
C CYS A 291 -15.00 -21.35 -11.96
N ASP A 292 -15.10 -22.66 -11.74
CA ASP A 292 -15.46 -23.25 -10.45
C ASP A 292 -14.26 -23.43 -9.49
N GLY A 293 -13.04 -23.17 -9.98
CA GLY A 293 -11.79 -23.30 -9.24
C GLY A 293 -11.16 -24.70 -9.30
N ILE A 294 -11.71 -25.62 -10.10
CA ILE A 294 -11.29 -27.01 -10.24
C ILE A 294 -11.02 -27.33 -11.72
N VAL A 295 -9.73 -27.41 -12.07
CA VAL A 295 -9.29 -27.78 -13.42
C VAL A 295 -9.72 -29.20 -13.80
N ASP A 296 -10.39 -29.33 -14.95
CA ASP A 296 -10.84 -30.56 -15.60
C ASP A 296 -11.65 -31.50 -14.67
N ASN A 297 -12.62 -30.96 -13.91
CA ASN A 297 -13.32 -31.70 -12.88
C ASN A 297 -14.12 -32.92 -13.43
N TYR A 298 -14.31 -33.95 -12.59
CA TYR A 298 -15.12 -35.15 -12.90
C TYR A 298 -16.33 -35.30 -11.94
N ASP A 299 -16.66 -34.33 -11.09
CA ASP A 299 -17.71 -34.57 -10.09
C ASP A 299 -19.05 -34.91 -10.79
N PRO A 300 -19.57 -36.16 -10.69
CA PRO A 300 -20.78 -36.53 -11.42
C PRO A 300 -22.03 -35.82 -10.90
N ALA A 301 -21.94 -35.20 -9.72
CA ALA A 301 -22.99 -34.34 -9.17
C ALA A 301 -22.96 -32.93 -9.76
N ASP A 302 -21.84 -32.53 -10.36
CA ASP A 302 -21.68 -31.25 -11.02
C ASP A 302 -22.12 -31.36 -12.49
N PRO A 303 -23.21 -30.72 -12.92
CA PRO A 303 -23.61 -30.71 -14.33
C PRO A 303 -22.59 -30.03 -15.25
N ALA A 304 -21.58 -29.33 -14.72
CA ALA A 304 -20.51 -28.68 -15.46
C ALA A 304 -19.21 -29.50 -15.52
N HIS A 305 -19.18 -30.75 -15.04
CA HIS A 305 -18.01 -31.62 -15.18
C HIS A 305 -17.68 -31.96 -16.63
N VAL A 306 -16.43 -32.38 -16.89
CA VAL A 306 -16.02 -32.85 -18.21
C VAL A 306 -16.77 -34.12 -18.60
N ILE A 307 -17.46 -34.06 -19.73
CA ILE A 307 -18.07 -35.22 -20.39
C ILE A 307 -17.04 -35.85 -21.33
N ASP A 308 -16.58 -37.07 -21.02
CA ASP A 308 -15.58 -37.76 -21.84
C ASP A 308 -16.15 -38.27 -23.18
N ASP A 309 -15.36 -38.19 -24.26
CA ASP A 309 -15.72 -38.76 -25.56
C ASP A 309 -15.58 -40.30 -25.54
N MET A 310 -16.71 -40.97 -25.35
CA MET A 310 -16.80 -42.43 -25.30
C MET A 310 -17.76 -42.97 -26.37
N VAL A 311 -17.43 -44.14 -26.90
CA VAL A 311 -18.24 -44.89 -27.86
C VAL A 311 -18.97 -46.02 -27.14
N HIS A 312 -20.28 -46.17 -27.42
CA HIS A 312 -21.12 -47.22 -26.84
C HIS A 312 -21.08 -48.49 -27.70
N ILE A 313 -20.63 -49.60 -27.12
CA ILE A 313 -20.54 -50.92 -27.77
C ILE A 313 -21.65 -51.81 -27.25
N THR A 314 -22.47 -52.35 -28.16
CA THR A 314 -23.66 -53.18 -27.83
C THR A 314 -23.71 -54.53 -28.57
N HIS A 315 -22.60 -54.91 -29.20
CA HIS A 315 -22.49 -56.14 -29.98
C HIS A 315 -21.59 -57.17 -29.29
N SER A 316 -21.46 -58.36 -29.89
CA SER A 316 -20.66 -59.46 -29.36
C SER A 316 -21.05 -59.90 -27.93
N GLY A 317 -22.28 -59.59 -27.50
CA GLY A 317 -22.81 -59.90 -26.17
C GLY A 317 -22.33 -58.96 -25.05
N LEU A 318 -21.73 -57.82 -25.41
CA LEU A 318 -21.21 -56.81 -24.48
C LEU A 318 -22.04 -55.53 -24.55
N ASP A 319 -22.09 -54.78 -23.45
CA ASP A 319 -22.77 -53.49 -23.32
C ASP A 319 -21.92 -52.58 -22.41
N PHE A 320 -21.13 -51.69 -23.02
CA PHE A 320 -20.17 -50.84 -22.31
C PHE A 320 -19.78 -49.62 -23.16
N TYR A 321 -19.20 -48.62 -22.51
CA TYR A 321 -18.62 -47.43 -23.13
C TYR A 321 -17.11 -47.52 -23.07
N ILE A 322 -16.44 -47.03 -24.10
CA ILE A 322 -14.98 -47.04 -24.21
C ILE A 322 -14.47 -45.72 -24.79
N TYR A 323 -13.36 -45.21 -24.27
CA TYR A 323 -12.72 -44.01 -24.80
C TYR A 323 -12.48 -44.13 -26.32
N ARG A 324 -12.90 -43.10 -27.07
CA ARG A 324 -12.77 -43.08 -28.54
C ARG A 324 -11.31 -43.20 -28.97
N TYR A 325 -10.44 -42.47 -28.29
CA TYR A 325 -8.99 -42.45 -28.48
C TYR A 325 -8.28 -43.16 -27.32
N GLU A 326 -7.00 -43.48 -27.49
CA GLU A 326 -6.11 -43.80 -26.37
C GLU A 326 -6.19 -42.69 -25.30
N ALA A 327 -6.09 -43.04 -24.02
CA ALA A 327 -6.16 -42.06 -22.95
C ALA A 327 -5.00 -41.05 -23.08
N SER A 328 -5.29 -39.77 -22.96
CA SER A 328 -4.30 -38.69 -22.93
C SER A 328 -4.31 -37.98 -21.59
N ARG A 329 -3.25 -37.22 -21.30
CA ARG A 329 -3.26 -36.29 -20.17
C ARG A 329 -4.00 -35.00 -20.54
N PRO A 330 -4.51 -34.22 -19.56
CA PRO A 330 -5.19 -32.97 -19.85
C PRO A 330 -4.27 -31.89 -20.45
N ASP A 331 -2.99 -31.89 -20.04
CA ASP A 331 -1.96 -30.99 -20.56
C ASP A 331 -1.21 -31.56 -21.78
N ALA A 332 -1.69 -32.67 -22.37
CA ALA A 332 -1.09 -33.24 -23.56
C ALA A 332 -1.26 -32.31 -24.77
N THR A 333 -0.25 -32.31 -25.64
CA THR A 333 -0.20 -31.53 -26.89
C THR A 333 0.13 -32.47 -28.05
N PRO A 334 0.05 -32.03 -29.32
CA PRO A 334 0.44 -32.85 -30.47
C PRO A 334 1.89 -33.38 -30.42
N SER A 335 2.75 -32.78 -29.60
CA SER A 335 4.18 -33.12 -29.50
C SER A 335 4.65 -33.50 -28.10
N SER A 336 3.74 -33.61 -27.13
CA SER A 336 4.06 -33.97 -25.73
C SER A 336 2.91 -34.74 -25.10
N SER A 337 3.20 -35.88 -24.47
CA SER A 337 2.19 -36.65 -23.71
C SER A 337 1.68 -35.94 -22.46
N GLY A 338 2.27 -34.80 -22.08
CA GLY A 338 1.94 -34.05 -20.86
C GLY A 338 2.58 -34.63 -19.59
N ALA A 339 2.38 -33.94 -18.47
CA ALA A 339 2.84 -34.34 -17.14
C ALA A 339 1.69 -34.43 -16.12
N SER A 340 0.53 -33.85 -16.40
CA SER A 340 -0.61 -33.84 -15.48
C SER A 340 -1.13 -35.25 -15.21
N GLY A 341 -1.22 -35.63 -13.93
CA GLY A 341 -1.87 -36.86 -13.47
C GLY A 341 -3.29 -36.63 -12.98
N ALA A 342 -3.89 -35.48 -13.29
CA ALA A 342 -5.17 -35.05 -12.72
C ALA A 342 -6.32 -35.99 -13.09
N ARG A 343 -6.37 -36.45 -14.35
CA ARG A 343 -7.33 -37.42 -14.87
C ARG A 343 -6.91 -37.94 -16.26
N PRO A 344 -7.46 -39.07 -16.74
CA PRO A 344 -7.35 -39.44 -18.14
C PRO A 344 -8.43 -38.75 -18.98
N CYS A 345 -8.06 -38.28 -20.17
CA CYS A 345 -8.97 -37.72 -21.17
C CYS A 345 -9.07 -38.63 -22.40
N SER A 346 -10.16 -38.55 -23.15
CA SER A 346 -10.19 -39.04 -24.54
C SER A 346 -10.22 -37.84 -25.49
N ARG A 347 -9.08 -37.54 -26.13
CA ARG A 347 -8.93 -36.34 -26.96
C ARG A 347 -8.27 -36.69 -28.29
N PRO A 348 -8.69 -36.07 -29.41
CA PRO A 348 -7.98 -36.16 -30.67
C PRO A 348 -6.74 -35.25 -30.67
N MET A 349 -5.79 -35.57 -31.56
CA MET A 349 -4.65 -34.73 -31.93
C MET A 349 -3.73 -34.35 -30.76
N VAL A 350 -3.58 -35.22 -29.76
CA VAL A 350 -2.58 -35.08 -28.69
C VAL A 350 -1.79 -36.38 -28.53
N LEU A 351 -0.55 -36.33 -28.05
CA LEU A 351 0.18 -37.57 -27.78
C LEU A 351 -0.51 -38.35 -26.65
N PRO A 352 -0.73 -39.66 -26.82
CA PRO A 352 -1.38 -40.47 -25.80
C PRO A 352 -0.49 -40.65 -24.56
N TRP A 353 -1.14 -41.04 -23.46
CA TRP A 353 -0.53 -41.28 -22.17
C TRP A 353 0.19 -42.64 -22.16
N ALA A 354 1.45 -42.60 -22.58
CA ALA A 354 2.36 -43.75 -22.60
C ALA A 354 3.22 -43.86 -21.33
N SER A 355 4.12 -44.86 -21.29
CA SER A 355 5.13 -45.04 -20.23
C SER A 355 4.54 -45.20 -18.83
N VAL A 356 3.44 -45.93 -18.72
CA VAL A 356 2.73 -46.17 -17.45
C VAL A 356 2.76 -47.63 -17.05
N THR A 357 2.79 -47.87 -15.74
CA THR A 357 2.53 -49.21 -15.18
C THR A 357 1.04 -49.54 -15.30
N TYR A 358 0.68 -50.82 -15.17
CA TYR A 358 -0.73 -51.21 -15.12
C TYR A 358 -1.45 -50.52 -13.95
N ALA A 359 -0.78 -50.38 -12.80
CA ALA A 359 -1.34 -49.72 -11.63
C ALA A 359 -1.62 -48.23 -11.87
N ASP A 360 -0.75 -47.54 -12.61
CA ASP A 360 -0.95 -46.13 -12.99
C ASP A 360 -2.15 -45.99 -13.94
N ALA A 361 -2.24 -46.86 -14.96
CA ALA A 361 -3.34 -46.88 -15.92
C ALA A 361 -4.69 -47.17 -15.24
N LEU A 362 -4.73 -48.17 -14.36
CA LEU A 362 -5.92 -48.49 -13.55
C LEU A 362 -6.31 -47.32 -12.65
N ALA A 363 -5.35 -46.74 -11.93
CA ALA A 363 -5.60 -45.61 -11.03
C ALA A 363 -6.11 -44.37 -11.79
N ALA A 364 -5.64 -44.15 -13.02
CA ALA A 364 -6.14 -43.07 -13.87
C ALA A 364 -7.63 -43.30 -14.21
N CYS A 365 -8.02 -44.47 -14.71
CA CYS A 365 -9.43 -44.74 -15.03
C CYS A 365 -10.34 -44.70 -13.80
N VAL A 366 -9.93 -45.29 -12.68
CA VAL A 366 -10.73 -45.31 -11.43
C VAL A 366 -10.98 -43.91 -10.89
N ARG A 367 -10.04 -42.98 -11.08
CA ARG A 367 -10.18 -41.59 -10.63
C ARG A 367 -11.38 -40.88 -11.25
N VAL A 368 -11.71 -41.23 -12.48
CA VAL A 368 -12.88 -40.71 -13.20
C VAL A 368 -14.02 -41.72 -13.21
N GLY A 369 -14.16 -42.54 -12.15
CA GLY A 369 -15.27 -43.49 -12.01
C GLY A 369 -15.34 -44.60 -13.06
N LYS A 370 -14.29 -44.77 -13.86
CA LYS A 370 -14.17 -45.76 -14.94
C LYS A 370 -13.28 -46.93 -14.51
N ARG A 371 -13.00 -47.83 -15.44
CA ARG A 371 -12.09 -48.97 -15.28
C ARG A 371 -11.22 -49.15 -16.52
N LEU A 372 -10.21 -50.02 -16.42
CA LEU A 372 -9.57 -50.53 -17.63
C LEU A 372 -10.55 -51.43 -18.38
N CYS A 373 -10.44 -51.42 -19.71
CA CYS A 373 -11.18 -52.34 -20.55
C CYS A 373 -10.67 -53.77 -20.33
N THR A 374 -11.56 -54.75 -20.44
CA THR A 374 -11.14 -56.15 -20.59
C THR A 374 -10.65 -56.40 -22.02
N ALA A 375 -9.88 -57.44 -22.23
CA ALA A 375 -9.33 -57.82 -23.52
C ALA A 375 -10.43 -58.24 -24.49
N ALA A 376 -11.52 -58.81 -23.98
CA ALA A 376 -12.71 -59.14 -24.76
C ALA A 376 -13.45 -57.88 -25.23
N GLU A 377 -13.63 -56.89 -24.34
CA GLU A 377 -14.21 -55.59 -24.69
C GLU A 377 -13.37 -54.84 -25.70
N TRP A 378 -12.06 -54.77 -25.46
CA TRP A 378 -11.11 -54.14 -26.37
C TRP A 378 -11.17 -54.78 -27.76
N GLN A 379 -11.18 -56.12 -27.84
CA GLN A 379 -11.23 -56.84 -29.10
C GLN A 379 -12.56 -56.60 -29.83
N ALA A 380 -13.68 -56.60 -29.11
CA ALA A 380 -14.98 -56.30 -29.70
C ALA A 380 -14.98 -54.88 -30.27
N ALA A 381 -14.52 -53.89 -29.51
CA ALA A 381 -14.43 -52.50 -30.00
C ALA A 381 -13.52 -52.34 -31.24
N CYS A 382 -12.47 -53.16 -31.34
CA CYS A 382 -11.57 -53.18 -32.50
C CYS A 382 -12.22 -53.84 -33.72
N ALA A 383 -12.72 -55.06 -33.56
CA ALA A 383 -13.24 -55.87 -34.66
C ALA A 383 -14.62 -55.40 -35.15
N GLY A 384 -15.37 -54.70 -34.30
CA GLY A 384 -16.74 -54.29 -34.55
C GLY A 384 -17.71 -55.47 -34.63
N ALA A 385 -18.97 -55.18 -34.97
CA ALA A 385 -20.02 -56.19 -35.09
C ALA A 385 -19.81 -57.21 -36.23
N GLU A 386 -18.89 -56.92 -37.15
CA GLU A 386 -18.56 -57.77 -38.31
C GLU A 386 -17.36 -58.70 -38.05
N ASP A 387 -16.79 -58.69 -36.84
CA ASP A 387 -15.61 -59.49 -36.46
C ASP A 387 -14.40 -59.29 -37.39
N ARG A 388 -14.11 -58.03 -37.74
CA ARG A 388 -13.04 -57.66 -38.68
C ARG A 388 -11.65 -58.02 -38.15
N VAL A 389 -10.73 -58.35 -39.06
CA VAL A 389 -9.32 -58.65 -38.72
C VAL A 389 -8.57 -57.42 -38.20
N TYR A 390 -8.81 -56.25 -38.82
CA TYR A 390 -8.30 -54.93 -38.43
C TYR A 390 -9.50 -53.98 -38.23
N PRO A 391 -9.35 -52.86 -37.50
CA PRO A 391 -10.44 -51.90 -37.28
C PRO A 391 -11.14 -51.46 -38.57
N TYR A 392 -10.33 -51.27 -39.62
CA TYR A 392 -10.75 -50.78 -40.92
C TYR A 392 -11.15 -51.88 -41.93
N GLY A 393 -11.02 -53.17 -41.60
CA GLY A 393 -11.43 -54.27 -42.49
C GLY A 393 -10.57 -55.54 -42.37
N ASP A 394 -10.77 -56.48 -43.31
CA ASP A 394 -10.14 -57.81 -43.25
C ASP A 394 -8.78 -57.91 -43.98
N THR A 395 -8.41 -56.88 -44.74
CA THR A 395 -7.17 -56.84 -45.51
C THR A 395 -6.25 -55.77 -44.94
N TYR A 396 -5.02 -56.15 -44.59
CA TYR A 396 -4.02 -55.22 -44.08
C TYR A 396 -3.71 -54.10 -45.08
N SER A 397 -3.63 -52.88 -44.57
CA SER A 397 -3.20 -51.69 -45.30
C SER A 397 -2.12 -50.96 -44.49
N PRO A 398 -0.90 -50.79 -45.04
CA PRO A 398 0.23 -50.20 -44.31
C PRO A 398 -0.02 -48.73 -43.91
N ASP A 399 -0.79 -47.99 -44.71
CA ASP A 399 -1.04 -46.56 -44.49
C ASP A 399 -2.27 -46.28 -43.60
N SER A 400 -2.94 -47.34 -43.12
CA SER A 400 -4.20 -47.16 -42.38
C SER A 400 -3.99 -46.85 -40.91
N CYS A 401 -3.01 -47.51 -40.27
CA CYS A 401 -2.74 -47.43 -38.83
C CYS A 401 -1.24 -47.36 -38.56
N ASN A 402 -0.87 -46.78 -37.42
CA ASN A 402 0.54 -46.52 -37.06
C ASN A 402 1.23 -47.80 -36.59
N GLY A 403 1.79 -48.59 -37.50
CA GLY A 403 2.67 -49.74 -37.21
C GLY A 403 3.97 -49.64 -38.00
N VAL A 404 4.82 -50.68 -37.94
CA VAL A 404 6.20 -50.62 -38.48
C VAL A 404 6.28 -50.38 -40.00
N ASP A 405 5.19 -50.63 -40.73
CA ASP A 405 5.13 -50.42 -42.18
C ASP A 405 4.54 -49.04 -42.54
N ALA A 406 4.19 -48.20 -41.55
CA ALA A 406 3.58 -46.90 -41.75
C ALA A 406 4.67 -45.83 -41.97
N ASP A 407 5.18 -45.71 -43.20
CA ASP A 407 6.17 -44.70 -43.57
C ASP A 407 5.49 -43.46 -44.20
N GLY A 408 5.57 -42.31 -43.53
CA GLY A 408 4.97 -41.06 -44.02
C GLY A 408 5.55 -40.59 -45.37
N ILE A 409 6.73 -41.10 -45.73
CA ILE A 409 7.41 -40.90 -47.01
C ILE A 409 8.07 -42.21 -47.44
N PRO A 410 7.68 -42.81 -48.58
CA PRO A 410 8.41 -43.94 -49.14
C PRO A 410 9.90 -43.61 -49.35
N GLY A 411 10.77 -44.23 -48.55
CA GLY A 411 12.23 -44.00 -48.55
C GLY A 411 12.72 -42.82 -47.67
N GLY A 412 11.89 -42.34 -46.75
CA GLY A 412 12.23 -41.34 -45.72
C GLY A 412 13.05 -41.89 -44.54
N SER A 413 13.21 -41.07 -43.51
CA SER A 413 13.77 -41.49 -42.21
C SER A 413 12.85 -42.51 -41.54
N ASP A 414 13.36 -43.27 -40.57
CA ASP A 414 12.54 -44.12 -39.72
C ASP A 414 11.53 -43.25 -38.93
N ASP A 415 10.25 -43.35 -39.32
CA ASP A 415 9.12 -42.61 -38.78
C ASP A 415 8.36 -43.45 -37.71
N ASP A 416 8.96 -44.55 -37.22
CA ASP A 416 8.47 -45.41 -36.12
C ASP A 416 8.43 -44.61 -34.79
N VAL A 417 7.51 -43.66 -34.71
CA VAL A 417 7.32 -42.79 -33.56
C VAL A 417 5.87 -42.79 -33.12
N LEU A 418 5.69 -42.44 -31.85
CA LEU A 418 4.37 -42.20 -31.30
C LEU A 418 3.71 -41.02 -32.01
N LEU A 419 2.50 -41.24 -32.53
CA LEU A 419 1.70 -40.20 -33.17
C LEU A 419 0.60 -39.70 -32.22
N ALA A 420 0.11 -38.51 -32.52
CA ALA A 420 -1.04 -37.95 -31.84
C ALA A 420 -2.27 -38.83 -32.11
N THR A 421 -3.10 -39.02 -31.09
CA THR A 421 -4.36 -39.76 -31.16
C THR A 421 -5.21 -39.30 -32.35
N GLY A 422 -5.73 -40.25 -33.12
CA GLY A 422 -6.55 -39.99 -34.31
C GLY A 422 -5.83 -39.33 -35.48
N ALA A 423 -4.50 -39.15 -35.43
CA ALA A 423 -3.75 -38.57 -36.56
C ALA A 423 -3.86 -39.45 -37.81
N MET A 424 -3.90 -40.77 -37.64
CA MET A 424 -4.19 -41.71 -38.71
C MET A 424 -5.70 -41.84 -38.90
N MET A 425 -6.29 -40.95 -39.71
CA MET A 425 -7.74 -40.88 -39.93
C MET A 425 -8.36 -42.17 -40.50
N GLN A 426 -7.56 -43.05 -41.09
CA GLN A 426 -7.99 -44.36 -41.60
C GLN A 426 -7.97 -45.46 -40.52
N CYS A 427 -7.32 -45.21 -39.38
CA CYS A 427 -7.21 -46.14 -38.26
C CYS A 427 -8.45 -46.08 -37.38
N VAL A 428 -9.61 -46.37 -37.96
CA VAL A 428 -10.91 -46.22 -37.30
C VAL A 428 -11.72 -47.50 -37.41
N SER A 429 -12.32 -47.93 -36.28
CA SER A 429 -13.23 -49.07 -36.26
C SER A 429 -14.60 -48.71 -36.87
N SER A 430 -15.45 -49.71 -37.13
CA SER A 430 -16.83 -49.48 -37.60
C SER A 430 -17.64 -48.58 -36.67
N ASP A 431 -17.32 -48.58 -35.37
CA ASP A 431 -18.02 -47.85 -34.32
C ASP A 431 -17.39 -46.47 -34.06
N GLY A 432 -16.31 -46.13 -34.78
CA GLY A 432 -15.69 -44.80 -34.74
C GLY A 432 -14.62 -44.63 -33.66
N LEU A 433 -14.04 -45.72 -33.15
CA LEU A 433 -12.87 -45.68 -32.27
C LEU A 433 -11.59 -45.60 -33.09
N PHE A 434 -10.62 -44.84 -32.60
CA PHE A 434 -9.33 -44.65 -33.25
C PHE A 434 -8.22 -45.46 -32.57
N ASP A 435 -7.16 -45.72 -33.33
CA ASP A 435 -5.87 -46.21 -32.84
C ASP A 435 -5.95 -47.56 -32.11
N LEU A 436 -6.95 -48.38 -32.44
CA LEU A 436 -7.05 -49.75 -31.91
C LEU A 436 -6.07 -50.71 -32.59
N SER A 437 -5.39 -50.30 -33.65
CA SER A 437 -4.26 -51.06 -34.21
C SER A 437 -3.06 -50.14 -34.28
N GLY A 438 -1.96 -50.51 -33.62
CA GLY A 438 -0.74 -49.73 -33.62
C GLY A 438 -0.77 -48.54 -32.66
N ASN A 439 0.09 -47.56 -32.91
CA ASN A 439 0.38 -46.42 -32.04
C ASN A 439 0.89 -46.86 -30.65
N LEU A 440 0.02 -47.14 -29.68
CA LEU A 440 0.39 -47.79 -28.42
C LEU A 440 -0.28 -49.15 -28.25
N ARG A 441 0.46 -50.07 -27.62
CA ARG A 441 -0.19 -51.22 -26.98
C ARG A 441 -0.98 -50.72 -25.78
N GLU A 442 -2.07 -51.40 -25.46
CA GLU A 442 -2.95 -50.92 -24.39
C GLU A 442 -3.12 -51.95 -23.28
N TRP A 443 -2.93 -51.51 -22.04
CA TRP A 443 -3.25 -52.29 -20.85
C TRP A 443 -4.72 -52.71 -20.84
N THR A 444 -4.99 -53.99 -20.57
CA THR A 444 -6.34 -54.50 -20.29
C THR A 444 -6.40 -55.15 -18.90
N ASP A 445 -7.60 -55.33 -18.37
CA ASP A 445 -7.83 -55.84 -17.01
C ASP A 445 -7.71 -57.37 -16.87
N ASP A 446 -6.94 -58.02 -17.74
CA ASP A 446 -6.91 -59.48 -17.85
C ASP A 446 -5.59 -60.04 -17.33
N LEU A 447 -5.64 -60.60 -16.12
CA LEU A 447 -4.50 -61.27 -15.50
C LEU A 447 -4.21 -62.61 -16.19
N ARG A 448 -2.99 -62.79 -16.71
CA ARG A 448 -2.51 -64.04 -17.33
C ARG A 448 -1.65 -64.91 -16.41
N GLY A 449 -1.03 -64.30 -15.41
CA GLY A 449 -0.21 -65.04 -14.45
C GLY A 449 0.68 -64.14 -13.63
N THR A 450 1.75 -64.71 -13.09
CA THR A 450 2.72 -64.01 -12.25
C THR A 450 4.15 -64.38 -12.65
N THR A 451 5.06 -63.42 -12.62
CA THR A 451 6.50 -63.67 -12.79
C THR A 451 7.04 -64.46 -11.60
N ALA A 452 8.25 -65.02 -11.73
CA ALA A 452 8.93 -65.70 -10.63
C ALA A 452 9.22 -64.76 -9.43
N MET A 453 9.23 -63.44 -9.67
CA MET A 453 9.44 -62.41 -8.65
C MET A 453 8.13 -61.90 -8.03
N GLY A 454 6.97 -62.42 -8.48
CA GLY A 454 5.66 -62.09 -7.93
C GLY A 454 4.92 -60.95 -8.64
N ASP A 455 5.44 -60.42 -9.77
CA ASP A 455 4.73 -59.40 -10.55
C ASP A 455 3.58 -60.03 -11.33
N ASN A 456 2.39 -59.43 -11.26
CA ASN A 456 1.27 -59.81 -12.12
C ASN A 456 1.60 -59.51 -13.59
N VAL A 457 1.21 -60.42 -14.47
CA VAL A 457 1.36 -60.30 -15.92
C VAL A 457 -0.02 -60.13 -16.53
N TYR A 458 -0.24 -59.02 -17.24
CA TYR A 458 -1.51 -58.66 -17.85
C TYR A 458 -1.45 -58.77 -19.36
N VAL A 459 -2.61 -58.99 -19.99
CA VAL A 459 -2.76 -58.84 -21.44
C VAL A 459 -2.57 -57.38 -21.83
N ILE A 460 -1.90 -57.16 -22.96
CA ILE A 460 -1.88 -55.87 -23.66
C ILE A 460 -2.32 -56.10 -25.11
N ARG A 461 -3.09 -55.17 -25.69
CA ARG A 461 -3.70 -55.31 -27.02
C ARG A 461 -3.21 -54.24 -28.00
N GLY A 462 -3.62 -54.33 -29.28
CA GLY A 462 -3.43 -53.30 -30.32
C GLY A 462 -2.15 -53.38 -31.14
N GLY A 463 -1.04 -53.79 -30.54
CA GLY A 463 0.27 -53.52 -31.12
C GLY A 463 0.65 -52.05 -30.98
N GLU A 464 1.84 -51.66 -31.42
CA GLU A 464 2.36 -50.29 -31.30
C GLU A 464 3.09 -49.89 -32.59
N PHE A 465 3.62 -48.66 -32.65
CA PHE A 465 4.24 -48.09 -33.85
C PHE A 465 5.39 -48.90 -34.47
N GLN A 466 6.05 -49.82 -33.73
CA GLN A 466 7.07 -50.74 -34.27
C GLN A 466 6.55 -52.17 -34.50
N THR A 467 5.23 -52.41 -34.38
CA THR A 467 4.65 -53.74 -34.50
C THR A 467 4.35 -54.08 -35.96
N PRO A 468 4.79 -55.26 -36.47
CA PRO A 468 4.46 -55.72 -37.82
C PRO A 468 3.00 -56.16 -37.95
N TRP A 469 2.50 -56.16 -39.19
CA TRP A 469 1.10 -56.43 -39.53
C TRP A 469 0.40 -57.63 -38.86
N PRO A 470 1.05 -58.77 -38.53
CA PRO A 470 0.36 -59.86 -37.83
C PRO A 470 0.02 -59.50 -36.38
N GLY A 471 0.81 -58.62 -35.76
CA GLY A 471 0.62 -58.16 -34.38
C GLY A 471 -0.39 -57.02 -34.23
N LEU A 472 -0.83 -56.43 -35.34
CA LEU A 472 -1.81 -55.33 -35.37
C LEU A 472 -3.26 -55.80 -35.50
N THR A 473 -3.51 -57.11 -35.57
CA THR A 473 -4.88 -57.64 -35.72
C THR A 473 -5.67 -57.50 -34.42
N CYS A 474 -6.98 -57.26 -34.52
CA CYS A 474 -7.86 -57.10 -33.36
C CYS A 474 -7.87 -58.32 -32.43
N ALA A 475 -7.72 -59.51 -32.99
CA ALA A 475 -7.72 -60.78 -32.27
C ALA A 475 -6.34 -61.21 -31.75
N PHE A 476 -5.28 -60.41 -31.94
CA PHE A 476 -3.94 -60.76 -31.45
C PHE A 476 -3.90 -60.74 -29.91
N ASP A 477 -3.53 -61.87 -29.31
CA ASP A 477 -3.64 -62.10 -27.85
C ASP A 477 -2.37 -62.73 -27.24
N LEU A 478 -1.23 -62.66 -27.95
CA LEU A 478 0.07 -63.15 -27.45
C LEU A 478 0.90 -62.05 -26.77
N SER A 479 0.43 -60.81 -26.76
CA SER A 479 1.09 -59.68 -26.13
C SER A 479 0.73 -59.61 -24.65
N GLN A 480 1.75 -59.61 -23.79
CA GLN A 480 1.60 -59.53 -22.34
C GLN A 480 2.78 -58.81 -21.71
N ALA A 481 2.55 -58.10 -20.60
CA ALA A 481 3.59 -57.38 -19.88
C ALA A 481 3.42 -57.52 -18.36
N ALA A 482 4.56 -57.48 -17.64
CA ALA A 482 4.56 -57.41 -16.19
C ALA A 482 4.04 -56.03 -15.75
N GLY A 483 3.04 -56.01 -14.87
CA GLY A 483 2.29 -54.80 -14.52
C GLY A 483 3.11 -53.71 -13.84
N SER A 484 4.28 -54.03 -13.29
CA SER A 484 5.19 -53.09 -12.64
C SER A 484 6.14 -52.36 -13.59
N VAL A 485 6.15 -52.69 -14.88
CA VAL A 485 7.08 -52.11 -15.87
C VAL A 485 6.41 -51.01 -16.69
N PRO A 486 6.85 -49.75 -16.59
CA PRO A 486 6.39 -48.69 -17.47
C PRO A 486 7.10 -48.81 -18.83
N LEU A 487 6.37 -49.23 -19.86
CA LEU A 487 6.91 -49.40 -21.21
C LEU A 487 6.58 -48.17 -22.07
N PRO A 488 7.54 -47.58 -22.80
CA PRO A 488 7.31 -46.42 -23.65
C PRO A 488 6.27 -46.62 -24.75
N THR A 489 6.03 -47.87 -25.12
CA THR A 489 5.09 -48.28 -26.17
C THR A 489 3.82 -48.92 -25.62
N VAL A 490 3.53 -48.67 -24.35
CA VAL A 490 2.28 -49.11 -23.71
C VAL A 490 1.58 -47.92 -23.06
N GLY A 491 0.32 -47.73 -23.43
CA GLY A 491 -0.65 -46.83 -22.82
C GLY A 491 -1.90 -47.61 -22.40
N PHE A 492 -3.06 -46.97 -22.50
CA PHE A 492 -4.34 -47.57 -22.10
C PHE A 492 -5.50 -46.75 -22.65
N ARG A 493 -6.71 -47.31 -22.54
CA ARG A 493 -7.97 -46.57 -22.68
C ARG A 493 -8.94 -47.01 -21.60
N CYS A 494 -9.84 -46.12 -21.19
CA CYS A 494 -10.79 -46.39 -20.11
C CYS A 494 -12.13 -46.88 -20.66
N CYS A 495 -12.75 -47.79 -19.92
CA CYS A 495 -14.09 -48.33 -20.16
C CYS A 495 -15.04 -48.01 -18.99
N SER A 496 -16.34 -47.98 -19.27
CA SER A 496 -17.40 -47.69 -18.30
C SER A 496 -18.64 -48.53 -18.59
N ASP A 497 -19.36 -48.95 -17.55
CA ASP A 497 -20.66 -49.62 -17.69
C ASP A 497 -21.83 -48.62 -17.74
N THR A 498 -21.55 -47.34 -17.48
CA THR A 498 -22.51 -46.24 -17.49
C THR A 498 -22.16 -45.21 -18.56
N ALA A 499 -23.18 -44.52 -19.08
CA ALA A 499 -22.99 -43.42 -20.01
C ALA A 499 -22.08 -42.33 -19.40
N PRO A 500 -21.26 -41.66 -20.23
CA PRO A 500 -20.37 -40.58 -19.80
C PRO A 500 -21.13 -39.34 -19.35
#